data_AF-A0A7R9LR49-F1
#
_entry.id   AF-A0A7R9LR49-F1
#
_cell.length_a   1.000
_cell.length_b   1.000
_cell.length_c   1.000
_cell.angle_alpha   90.00
_cell.angle_beta   90.00
_cell.angle_gamma   90.00
#
_symmetry.space_group_name_H-M   'P 1'
#
loop_
_entity.id
_entity.type
_entity.pdbx_description
1 polymer ?
#
loop_
_entity_poly.entity_id
_entity_poly.type
_entity_poly.pdbx_seq_one_letter_code
_entity_poly.pdbx_strand_id
1 'polypeptide(L)' 'MSVECNGFPMDSPLNLAHRCHRKAEYYLNDNRFKEAVEYHLKAAGHIQEALLSTTCALMKASLETQKAYHLSQEAVLK' A
#
# COMPACT_ATOMS: atom_id res chain seq x y z
N MET A 1 10.27 12.53 25.00
CA MET A 1 10.52 11.96 23.66
C MET A 1 9.19 11.93 22.92
N SER A 2 8.85 13.06 22.28
CA SER A 2 7.69 13.14 21.42
C SER A 2 8.08 12.55 20.07
N VAL A 3 7.38 11.51 19.64
CA VAL A 3 7.59 10.88 18.33
C VAL A 3 7.04 11.85 17.29
N GLU A 4 7.90 12.66 16.71
CA GLU A 4 7.55 13.50 15.56
C GLU A 4 7.37 12.59 14.35
N CYS A 5 6.14 12.11 14.16
CA CYS A 5 5.65 11.61 12.88
C CYS A 5 5.60 12.80 11.90
N ASN A 6 6.77 13.23 11.43
CA ASN A 6 6.89 14.22 10.38
C ASN A 6 6.13 13.73 9.14
N GLY A 7 5.19 14.55 8.68
CA GLY A 7 4.31 14.25 7.56
C GLY A 7 5.11 13.76 6.37
N PHE A 8 4.84 12.52 5.95
CA PHE A 8 5.36 11.99 4.70
C PHE A 8 4.91 12.92 3.56
N PRO A 9 5.80 13.32 2.65
CA PRO A 9 5.45 14.18 1.52
C PRO A 9 4.29 13.57 0.72
N MET A 10 3.47 14.42 0.08
CA MET A 10 2.27 14.01 -0.66
C MET A 10 2.53 12.96 -1.75
N ASP A 11 3.78 12.81 -2.20
CA ASP A 11 4.23 11.80 -3.17
C ASP A 11 5.17 10.73 -2.56
N SER A 12 5.19 10.58 -1.24
CA SER A 12 5.89 9.46 -0.59
C SER A 12 5.32 8.13 -1.10
N PRO A 13 6.16 7.09 -1.33
CA PRO A 13 5.69 5.78 -1.75
C PRO A 13 4.58 5.21 -0.83
N LEU A 14 4.63 5.50 0.47
CA LEU A 14 3.58 5.09 1.40
C LEU A 14 2.25 5.81 1.16
N ASN A 15 2.28 7.10 0.82
CA ASN A 15 1.07 7.86 0.50
C ASN A 15 0.47 7.40 -0.84
N LEU A 16 1.33 7.09 -1.82
CA LEU A 16 0.90 6.51 -3.11
C LEU A 16 0.26 5.13 -2.91
N ALA A 17 0.81 4.30 -2.02
CA ALA A 17 0.21 3.01 -1.66
C ALA A 17 -1.20 3.18 -1.06
N HIS A 18 -1.39 4.11 -0.12
CA HIS A 18 -2.71 4.39 0.46
C HIS A 18 -3.71 4.93 -0.57
N ARG A 19 -3.27 5.79 -1.49
CA ARG A 19 -4.13 6.27 -2.59
C ARG A 19 -4.56 5.14 -3.51
N CYS A 20 -3.64 4.23 -3.84
CA CYS A 20 -3.95 3.05 -4.66
C CYS A 20 -4.92 2.12 -3.94
N HIS A 21 -4.74 1.89 -2.64
CA HIS A 21 -5.66 1.08 -1.85
C HIS A 21 -7.09 1.62 -1.86
N ARG A 22 -7.28 2.92 -1.55
CA ARG A 22 -8.62 3.54 -1.60
C ARG A 22 -9.27 3.42 -2.97
N LYS A 23 -8.46 3.51 -4.03
CA LYS A 23 -8.95 3.40 -5.40
C LYS A 23 -9.30 1.96 -5.77
N ALA A 24 -8.54 0.97 -5.26
CA ALA A 24 -8.89 -0.44 -5.38
C ALA A 24 -10.24 -0.73 -4.71
N GLU A 25 -10.46 -0.23 -3.48
CA GLU A 25 -11.74 -0.38 -2.78
C GLU A 25 -12.91 0.28 -3.53
N TYR A 26 -12.68 1.44 -4.15
CA TYR A 26 -13.67 2.06 -5.01
C TYR A 26 -14.08 1.14 -6.17
N TYR A 27 -13.12 0.54 -6.88
CA TYR A 27 -13.41 -0.38 -7.97
C TYR A 27 -14.04 -1.70 -7.49
N LEU A 28 -13.71 -2.17 -6.28
CA LEU A 28 -14.38 -3.32 -5.66
C LEU A 28 -15.86 -3.06 -5.45
N ASN A 29 -16.21 -1.89 -4.90
CA ASN A 29 -17.60 -1.50 -4.69
C ASN A 29 -18.37 -1.33 -6.02
N ASP A 30 -17.66 -1.00 -7.10
CA ASP A 30 -18.21 -0.90 -8.47
C ASP A 30 -18.20 -2.24 -9.23
N ASN A 31 -17.87 -3.37 -8.58
CA ASN A 31 -17.72 -4.71 -9.17
C ASN A 31 -16.68 -4.81 -10.31
N ARG A 32 -15.73 -3.89 -10.35
CA ARG A 32 -14.64 -3.81 -11.34
C ARG A 32 -13.39 -4.50 -10.80
N PHE A 33 -13.47 -5.83 -10.69
CA PHE A 33 -12.44 -6.63 -10.04
C PHE A 33 -11.08 -6.57 -10.73
N LYS A 34 -11.02 -6.48 -12.06
CA LYS A 34 -9.75 -6.36 -12.80
C LYS A 34 -9.00 -5.08 -12.45
N GLU A 35 -9.70 -3.95 -12.44
CA GLU A 35 -9.12 -2.67 -12.04
C GLU A 35 -8.74 -2.67 -10.57
N ALA A 36 -9.56 -3.24 -9.69
CA ALA A 36 -9.21 -3.38 -8.27
C ALA A 36 -7.89 -4.15 -8.07
N VAL A 37 -7.71 -5.26 -8.79
CA VAL A 37 -6.46 -6.06 -8.79
C VAL A 37 -5.27 -5.22 -9.26
N GLU A 38 -5.39 -4.47 -10.35
CA GLU A 38 -4.30 -3.59 -10.82
C GLU A 38 -3.88 -2.55 -9.77
N TYR A 39 -4.84 -1.97 -9.03
CA TYR A 39 -4.52 -1.00 -8.00
C TYR A 39 -3.93 -1.64 -6.73
N HIS A 40 -4.31 -2.87 -6.38
CA HIS A 40 -3.64 -3.62 -5.31
C HIS A 40 -2.19 -3.97 -5.68
N LEU A 41 -1.92 -4.35 -6.92
CA LEU A 41 -0.55 -4.57 -7.41
C LEU A 41 0.29 -3.29 -7.37
N LYS A 42 -0.27 -2.15 -7.81
CA LYS A 42 0.39 -0.84 -7.70
C LYS A 42 0.69 -0.46 -6.26
N ALA A 43 -0.25 -0.68 -5.34
CA ALA A 43 -0.04 -0.44 -3.93
C ALA A 43 1.11 -1.30 -3.36
N ALA A 44 1.16 -2.58 -3.70
CA ALA A 44 2.26 -3.47 -3.30
C ALA A 44 3.62 -3.01 -3.85
N GLY A 45 3.67 -2.49 -5.08
CA GLY A 45 4.87 -1.91 -5.68
C GLY A 45 5.39 -0.70 -4.90
N HIS A 46 4.51 0.25 -4.58
CA HIS A 46 4.89 1.43 -3.80
C HIS A 46 5.30 1.09 -2.36
N ILE A 47 4.69 0.08 -1.73
CA ILE A 47 5.14 -0.41 -0.42
C ILE A 47 6.53 -1.02 -0.52
N GLN A 48 6.85 -1.71 -1.61
CA GLN A 48 8.20 -2.23 -1.82
C GLN A 48 9.24 -1.09 -1.95
N GLU A 49 8.91 -0.01 -2.65
CA GLU A 49 9.76 1.19 -2.68
C GLU A 49 9.91 1.84 -1.30
N ALA A 50 8.82 1.87 -0.51
CA ALA A 50 8.87 2.33 0.89
C ALA A 50 9.77 1.44 1.75
N LEU A 51 9.76 0.12 1.56
CA LEU A 51 10.61 -0.82 2.28
C LEU A 51 12.11 -0.61 2.01
N LEU A 52 12.46 -0.28 0.77
CA LEU A 52 13.85 -0.03 0.37
C LEU A 52 14.40 1.27 0.98
N SER A 53 13.56 2.28 1.14
CA SER A 53 13.94 3.58 1.71
C SER A 53 13.86 3.65 3.24
N THR A 54 13.10 2.75 3.87
CA THR A 54 12.93 2.70 5.32
C THR A 54 14.10 1.97 5.98
N THR A 55 14.69 2.54 7.03
CA THR A 55 15.76 1.91 7.83
C THR A 55 15.25 1.36 9.16
N CYS A 56 14.10 1.83 9.65
CA CYS A 56 13.48 1.40 10.89
C CYS A 56 12.85 0.00 10.77
N ALA A 57 13.32 -0.96 11.58
CA ALA A 57 12.83 -2.33 11.57
C ALA A 57 11.33 -2.45 11.89
N LEU A 58 10.82 -1.61 12.80
CA LEU A 58 9.39 -1.58 13.14
C LEU A 58 8.52 -1.15 11.95
N MET A 59 8.93 -0.10 11.24
CA MET A 59 8.23 0.31 10.02
C MET A 59 8.33 -0.75 8.92
N LYS A 60 9.49 -1.42 8.77
CA LYS A 60 9.64 -2.51 7.79
C LYS A 60 8.64 -3.63 8.04
N ALA A 61 8.50 -4.11 9.28
CA ALA A 61 7.54 -5.15 9.62
C ALA A 61 6.08 -4.73 9.32
N SER A 62 5.73 -3.46 9.60
CA SER A 62 4.41 -2.92 9.26
C SER A 62 4.18 -2.89 7.74
N LEU A 63 5.18 -2.45 6.97
CA LEU A 63 5.10 -2.37 5.51
C LEU A 63 5.04 -3.76 4.87
N GLU A 64 5.79 -4.73 5.38
CA GLU A 64 5.71 -6.13 4.93
C GLU A 64 4.31 -6.71 5.14
N THR A 65 3.71 -6.45 6.30
CA THR A 65 2.33 -6.86 6.61
C THR A 65 1.34 -6.25 5.63
N GLN A 66 1.49 -4.96 5.33
CA GLN A 66 0.61 -4.24 4.40
C GLN A 66 0.79 -4.71 2.95
N LYS A 67 2.02 -5.04 2.53
CA LYS A 67 2.28 -5.66 1.22
C LYS A 67 1.60 -7.02 1.11
N ALA A 68 1.71 -7.86 2.14
CA ALA A 68 1.09 -9.18 2.16
C ALA A 68 -0.44 -9.10 2.04
N TYR A 69 -1.06 -8.09 2.68
CA TYR A 69 -2.49 -7.82 2.51
C TYR A 69 -2.86 -7.51 1.06
N HIS A 70 -2.11 -6.67 0.35
CA HIS A 70 -2.42 -6.37 -1.06
C HIS A 70 -2.24 -7.58 -1.98
N LEU A 71 -1.25 -8.43 -1.74
CA LEU A 71 -1.06 -9.67 -2.49
C LEU A 71 -2.19 -10.68 -2.20
N SER A 72 -2.69 -10.74 -0.96
CA SER A 72 -3.83 -11.60 -0.65
C SER A 72 -5.13 -11.10 -1.27
N GLN A 73 -5.35 -9.78 -1.30
CA GLN A 73 -6.47 -9.19 -2.03
C GLN A 73 -6.38 -9.51 -3.53
N GLU A 74 -5.22 -9.38 -4.17
CA GLU A 74 -5.04 -9.81 -5.56
C GLU A 74 -5.45 -11.27 -5.79
N ALA A 75 -5.03 -12.18 -4.90
CA ALA A 75 -5.34 -13.61 -5.02
C ALA A 75 -6.82 -13.94 -4.82
N VAL A 76 -7.52 -13.21 -3.95
CA VAL A 76 -8.95 -13.43 -3.64
C VAL A 76 -9.87 -12.81 -4.71
N LEU A 77 -9.42 -11.73 -5.34
CA LEU A 77 -10.20 -10.96 -6.32
C LEU A 77 -10.00 -11.45 -7.78
N LYS A 78 -9.20 -12.49 -7.98
CA LYS A 78 -8.81 -13.02 -9.28
C LYS A 78 -9.86 -13.95 -9.90
#